data_AF-A0A084QEZ2-F1
#
_entry.id   AF-A0A084QEZ2-F1
#
_cell.length_a   1.000
_cell.length_b   1.000
_cell.length_c   1.000
_cell.angle_alpha   90.00
_cell.angle_beta   90.00
_cell.angle_gamma   90.00
#
_symmetry.space_group_name_H-M   'P 1'
#
loop_
_entity.id
_entity.type
_entity.pdbx_description
1 polymer ?
#
loop_
_entity_poly.entity_id
_entity_poly.type
_entity_poly.pdbx_seq_one_letter_code
_entity_poly.pdbx_strand_id
1 'polypeptide(L)'
;MRRSQNLGDACEAGDDAAYFVYRPLSNLPTPPPSSKDSRASSTTPDDGEPLKSTFLGPAIHLVNFIPSAASLATASVPRVQSMLTRADLPLETIALAVCILDSLDSKFARKWRLSCPLRCGLPRMSSKRHTLPPTLPGLDFTQQPQQFHIDSVSPELIVLAALVIAAKFTEDPQEPTQYYCRAWGRDMWSHEQLNVTERLIMESLDYRILPLYNEECITDAMVDMQLAAQEPPRDLRQTTPPESIYGDDAQVFVPSHCRSKTMSTGKAIVGFGNTLTPTDTPGAETSRATTPRPSGGHGDYFDQAST
;
A
#
# COMPACT_ATOMS: atom_id res chain seq x y z
N MET A 1 59.33 -26.91 -76.81
CA MET A 1 60.09 -25.65 -76.79
C MET A 1 60.11 -25.11 -75.37
N ARG A 2 61.32 -24.85 -74.82
CA ARG A 2 61.76 -23.88 -73.78
C ARG A 2 60.92 -23.73 -72.48
N ARG A 3 61.43 -24.06 -71.27
CA ARG A 3 62.34 -23.29 -70.36
C ARG A 3 61.69 -21.94 -69.94
N SER A 4 61.46 -21.58 -68.67
CA SER A 4 62.30 -21.54 -67.44
C SER A 4 61.37 -21.34 -66.21
N GLN A 5 61.54 -21.97 -65.03
CA GLN A 5 62.47 -21.70 -63.89
C GLN A 5 62.39 -20.29 -63.25
N ASN A 6 61.92 -20.18 -61.99
CA ASN A 6 62.70 -19.93 -60.74
C ASN A 6 61.72 -19.79 -59.53
N LEU A 7 61.88 -20.48 -58.38
CA LEU A 7 62.85 -20.32 -57.26
C LEU A 7 62.79 -18.91 -56.63
N GLY A 8 62.67 -18.67 -55.33
CA GLY A 8 62.42 -19.41 -54.08
C GLY A 8 61.78 -18.37 -53.12
N ASP A 9 61.36 -18.69 -51.90
CA ASP A 9 62.23 -18.58 -50.72
C ASP A 9 61.50 -19.15 -49.49
N ALA A 10 62.26 -19.66 -48.54
CA ALA A 10 61.78 -20.31 -47.33
C ALA A 10 61.73 -19.31 -46.16
N CYS A 11 60.68 -19.39 -45.33
CA CYS A 11 60.68 -18.84 -43.98
C CYS A 11 60.00 -19.84 -43.03
N GLU A 12 60.63 -20.01 -41.88
CA GLU A 12 60.50 -21.10 -40.91
C GLU A 12 59.27 -21.05 -39.99
N ALA A 13 58.99 -22.23 -39.43
CA ALA A 13 58.66 -22.56 -38.04
C ALA A 13 57.72 -21.68 -37.19
N GLY A 14 56.77 -22.36 -36.56
CA GLY A 14 55.88 -21.86 -35.50
C GLY A 14 54.56 -22.61 -35.61
N ASP A 15 54.50 -23.84 -35.14
CA ASP A 15 54.00 -24.16 -33.80
C ASP A 15 52.60 -23.56 -33.59
N ASP A 16 51.57 -24.38 -33.77
CA ASP A 16 50.31 -24.29 -33.03
C ASP A 16 49.44 -25.52 -33.36
N ALA A 17 49.87 -26.65 -32.81
CA ALA A 17 49.00 -27.76 -32.51
C ALA A 17 47.98 -27.32 -31.43
N ALA A 18 46.88 -26.71 -31.85
CA ALA A 18 45.75 -26.46 -30.95
C ALA A 18 44.45 -26.59 -31.74
N TYR A 19 44.15 -27.83 -32.13
CA TYR A 19 42.76 -28.25 -32.27
C TYR A 19 42.11 -27.97 -30.91
N PHE A 20 41.42 -26.83 -30.79
CA PHE A 20 40.61 -26.50 -29.64
C PHE A 20 39.45 -27.49 -29.59
N VAL A 21 39.74 -28.69 -29.10
CA VAL A 21 38.73 -29.58 -28.52
C VAL A 21 38.16 -28.77 -27.37
N TYR A 22 36.97 -28.22 -27.57
CA TYR A 22 36.18 -27.69 -26.47
C TYR A 22 35.96 -28.83 -25.49
N ARG A 23 36.78 -28.84 -24.43
CA ARG A 23 36.59 -29.68 -23.26
C ARG A 23 35.54 -28.98 -22.41
N PRO A 24 34.33 -29.55 -22.25
CA PRO A 24 33.31 -28.93 -21.41
C PRO A 24 33.88 -28.79 -19.99
N LEU A 25 33.86 -27.57 -19.45
CA LEU A 25 34.25 -27.27 -18.06
C LEU A 25 33.17 -27.76 -17.08
N SER A 26 32.75 -29.03 -17.19
CA SER A 26 31.78 -29.65 -16.29
C SER A 26 32.50 -30.49 -15.24
N ASN A 27 33.27 -29.82 -14.37
CA ASN A 27 33.75 -30.37 -13.10
C ASN A 27 33.52 -29.38 -11.94
N LEU A 28 32.54 -28.49 -12.05
CA LEU A 28 31.95 -27.92 -10.85
C LEU A 28 31.01 -28.98 -10.27
N PRO A 29 31.04 -29.25 -8.95
CA PRO A 29 30.05 -30.11 -8.34
C PRO A 29 28.68 -29.55 -8.70
N THR A 30 27.89 -30.33 -9.44
CA THR A 30 26.49 -30.02 -9.66
C THR A 30 25.85 -29.86 -8.28
N PRO A 31 25.14 -28.75 -8.02
CA PRO A 31 24.31 -28.70 -6.83
C PRO A 31 23.36 -29.91 -6.87
N PRO A 32 23.13 -30.59 -5.72
CA PRO A 32 22.25 -31.75 -5.69
C PRO A 32 20.88 -31.36 -6.26
N PRO A 33 20.18 -32.28 -6.95
CA PRO A 33 18.83 -32.04 -7.42
C PRO A 33 17.98 -31.66 -6.20
N SER A 34 17.52 -30.42 -6.16
CA SER A 34 16.55 -29.99 -5.16
C SER A 34 15.33 -30.88 -5.35
N SER A 35 15.05 -31.69 -4.33
CA SER A 35 13.86 -32.53 -4.26
C SER A 35 12.65 -31.66 -4.60
N LYS A 36 11.96 -32.04 -5.67
CA LYS A 36 10.56 -31.69 -5.84
C LYS A 36 9.80 -32.38 -4.71
N ASP A 37 9.80 -31.76 -3.54
CA ASP A 37 8.75 -32.02 -2.58
C ASP A 37 7.50 -31.34 -3.13
N SER A 38 6.62 -32.21 -3.60
CA SER A 38 5.17 -32.06 -3.69
C SER A 38 4.62 -30.68 -3.36
N ARG A 39 3.85 -30.15 -4.32
CA ARG A 39 2.80 -29.16 -4.12
C ARG A 39 2.02 -29.43 -2.82
N ALA A 40 2.48 -28.80 -1.76
CA ALA A 40 1.68 -28.32 -0.67
C ALA A 40 2.19 -26.91 -0.45
N SER A 41 1.55 -25.93 -1.08
CA SER A 41 1.63 -24.57 -0.59
C SER A 41 0.98 -24.56 0.79
N SER A 42 1.67 -25.08 1.79
CA SER A 42 1.40 -24.73 3.17
C SER A 42 1.80 -23.27 3.27
N THR A 43 0.82 -22.39 3.11
CA THR A 43 0.80 -21.07 3.72
C THR A 43 1.00 -21.29 5.22
N THR A 44 2.22 -21.51 5.67
CA THR A 44 2.56 -21.48 7.09
C THR A 44 2.67 -20.01 7.45
N PRO A 45 1.66 -19.41 8.12
CA PRO A 45 1.91 -18.14 8.79
C PRO A 45 2.99 -18.38 9.84
N ASP A 46 3.66 -17.30 10.21
CA ASP A 46 4.76 -17.12 11.18
C ASP A 46 4.50 -17.72 12.61
N ASP A 47 3.41 -18.47 12.79
CA ASP A 47 2.88 -18.87 14.09
C ASP A 47 2.06 -20.17 14.10
N GLY A 48 1.97 -20.91 13.00
CA GLY A 48 1.33 -22.24 12.98
C GLY A 48 -0.20 -22.28 13.17
N GLU A 49 -0.89 -21.13 13.11
CA GLU A 49 -2.36 -21.11 13.14
C GLU A 49 -2.97 -21.69 11.84
N PRO A 50 -3.97 -22.59 11.93
CA PRO A 50 -4.67 -23.10 10.77
C PRO A 50 -5.50 -21.98 10.12
N LEU A 51 -5.12 -21.57 8.91
CA LEU A 51 -5.85 -20.56 8.14
C LEU A 51 -7.13 -21.18 7.56
N LYS A 52 -8.29 -20.55 7.79
CA LYS A 52 -9.55 -20.99 7.18
C LYS A 52 -9.54 -20.65 5.69
N SER A 53 -9.76 -21.65 4.82
CA SER A 53 -9.78 -21.47 3.36
C SER A 53 -10.90 -20.55 2.88
N THR A 54 -12.02 -20.48 3.62
CA THR A 54 -13.16 -19.59 3.34
C THR A 54 -12.76 -18.12 3.29
N PHE A 55 -11.74 -17.72 4.05
CA PHE A 55 -11.28 -16.33 4.11
C PHE A 55 -10.15 -16.01 3.11
N LEU A 56 -9.73 -16.95 2.27
CA LEU A 56 -8.67 -16.71 1.29
C LEU A 56 -9.10 -15.67 0.24
N GLY A 57 -10.27 -15.85 -0.38
CA GLY A 57 -10.82 -14.90 -1.35
C GLY A 57 -11.02 -13.50 -0.78
N PRO A 58 -11.73 -13.35 0.36
CA PRO A 58 -11.84 -12.09 1.07
C PRO A 58 -10.50 -11.43 1.39
N ALA A 59 -9.50 -12.20 1.84
CA ALA A 59 -8.17 -11.67 2.15
C ALA A 59 -7.44 -11.15 0.91
N ILE A 60 -7.49 -11.89 -0.21
CA ILE A 60 -6.92 -11.45 -1.49
C ILE A 60 -7.60 -10.15 -1.93
N HIS A 61 -8.92 -10.10 -1.86
CA HIS A 61 -9.70 -8.95 -2.30
C HIS A 61 -9.42 -7.71 -1.46
N LEU A 62 -9.45 -7.81 -0.12
CA LEU A 62 -9.16 -6.70 0.79
C LEU A 62 -7.77 -6.09 0.60
N VAL A 63 -6.76 -6.93 0.35
CA VAL A 63 -5.38 -6.47 0.12
C VAL A 63 -5.30 -5.56 -1.11
N ASN A 64 -6.13 -5.78 -2.12
CA ASN A 64 -6.14 -4.96 -3.34
C ASN A 64 -6.66 -3.52 -3.11
N PHE A 65 -7.43 -3.28 -2.04
CA PHE A 65 -7.92 -1.94 -1.69
C PHE A 65 -7.00 -1.16 -0.77
N ILE A 66 -5.87 -1.75 -0.35
CA ILE A 66 -4.86 -1.01 0.39
C ILE A 66 -4.24 0.04 -0.54
N PRO A 67 -4.34 1.34 -0.23
CA PRO A 67 -3.78 2.37 -1.08
C PRO A 67 -2.27 2.20 -1.22
N SER A 68 -1.77 2.00 -2.44
CA SER A 68 -0.34 1.76 -2.71
C SER A 68 0.57 2.91 -2.25
N ALA A 69 0.03 4.12 -2.14
CA ALA A 69 0.75 5.28 -1.62
C ALA A 69 0.80 5.34 -0.08
N ALA A 70 0.22 4.37 0.65
CA ALA A 70 0.20 4.35 2.11
C ALA A 70 1.50 3.81 2.71
N SER A 71 2.06 2.73 2.15
CA SER A 71 3.28 2.08 2.61
C SER A 71 4.10 1.55 1.42
N LEU A 72 5.43 1.49 1.57
CA LEU A 72 6.30 0.78 0.63
C LEU A 72 6.32 -0.73 0.89
N ALA A 73 5.88 -1.17 2.07
CA ALA A 73 5.76 -2.59 2.38
C ALA A 73 4.61 -3.21 1.58
N THR A 74 4.88 -4.35 0.95
CA THR A 74 3.86 -5.15 0.29
C THR A 74 2.90 -5.73 1.32
N ALA A 75 1.61 -5.46 1.16
CA ALA A 75 0.58 -6.03 2.00
C ALA A 75 0.52 -7.56 1.86
N SER A 76 0.37 -8.25 2.98
CA SER A 76 0.41 -9.71 3.05
C SER A 76 -0.98 -10.32 3.09
N VAL A 77 -1.35 -11.08 2.05
CA VAL A 77 -2.60 -11.86 2.01
C VAL A 77 -2.69 -12.86 3.17
N PRO A 78 -1.66 -13.68 3.49
CA PRO A 78 -1.72 -14.58 4.64
C PRO A 78 -1.97 -13.87 5.97
N ARG A 79 -1.43 -12.66 6.14
CA ARG A 79 -1.64 -11.85 7.36
C ARG A 79 -3.09 -11.40 7.48
N VAL A 80 -3.68 -10.90 6.39
CA VAL A 80 -5.10 -10.52 6.36
C VAL A 80 -5.99 -11.76 6.55
N GLN A 81 -5.68 -12.90 5.92
CA GLN A 81 -6.43 -14.13 6.11
C GLN A 81 -6.41 -14.63 7.55
N SER A 82 -5.25 -14.54 8.20
CA SER A 82 -5.08 -14.89 9.61
C SER A 82 -5.89 -13.94 10.52
N MET A 83 -5.91 -12.65 10.19
CA MET A 83 -6.74 -11.65 10.86
C MET A 83 -8.23 -11.95 10.74
N LEU A 84 -8.72 -12.25 9.53
CA LEU A 84 -10.11 -12.64 9.30
C LEU A 84 -10.48 -13.93 10.04
N THR A 85 -9.57 -14.90 10.07
CA THR A 85 -9.77 -16.17 10.80
C THR A 85 -9.96 -15.95 12.30
N ARG A 86 -9.22 -15.00 12.90
CA ARG A 86 -9.37 -14.62 14.31
C ARG A 86 -10.58 -13.76 14.59
N ALA A 87 -10.92 -12.86 13.66
CA ALA A 87 -12.07 -11.98 13.80
C ALA A 87 -13.39 -12.75 13.70
N ASP A 88 -13.42 -13.82 12.88
CA ASP A 88 -14.56 -14.71 12.66
C ASP A 88 -15.87 -13.98 12.38
N LEU A 89 -15.76 -12.88 11.63
CA LEU A 89 -16.89 -12.02 11.27
C LEU A 89 -17.75 -12.65 10.17
N PRO A 90 -19.05 -12.34 10.13
CA PRO A 90 -19.91 -12.71 9.02
C PRO A 90 -19.43 -12.06 7.71
N LEU A 91 -19.67 -12.73 6.58
CA LEU A 91 -19.12 -12.33 5.28
C LEU A 91 -19.69 -10.98 4.83
N GLU A 92 -20.91 -10.66 5.26
CA GLU A 92 -21.59 -9.38 5.04
C GLU A 92 -20.87 -8.22 5.75
N THR A 93 -20.38 -8.45 6.97
CA THR A 93 -19.56 -7.45 7.69
C THR A 93 -18.20 -7.27 7.04
N ILE A 94 -17.60 -8.35 6.51
CA ILE A 94 -16.36 -8.25 5.74
C ILE A 94 -16.59 -7.50 4.42
N ALA A 95 -17.72 -7.75 3.75
CA ALA A 95 -18.13 -7.03 2.54
C ALA A 95 -18.33 -5.53 2.81
N LEU A 96 -18.92 -5.15 3.94
CA LEU A 96 -19.00 -3.74 4.34
C LEU A 96 -17.60 -3.13 4.50
N ALA A 97 -16.64 -3.86 5.06
CA ALA A 97 -15.26 -3.39 5.15
C ALA A 97 -14.62 -3.19 3.77
N VAL A 98 -14.93 -4.05 2.79
CA VAL A 98 -14.53 -3.85 1.39
C VAL A 98 -15.11 -2.54 0.85
N CYS A 99 -16.41 -2.31 1.00
CA CYS A 99 -17.06 -1.07 0.54
C CYS A 99 -16.48 0.18 1.20
N ILE A 100 -16.12 0.10 2.48
CA ILE A 100 -15.44 1.17 3.23
C ILE A 100 -14.08 1.48 2.60
N LEU A 101 -13.29 0.45 2.27
CA LEU A 101 -11.95 0.63 1.69
C LEU A 101 -12.01 1.17 0.25
N ASP A 102 -12.97 0.73 -0.56
CA ASP A 102 -13.18 1.23 -1.93
C ASP A 102 -13.61 2.71 -1.95
N SER A 103 -14.30 3.15 -0.91
CA SER A 103 -14.80 4.52 -0.78
C SER A 103 -13.76 5.53 -0.22
N LEU A 104 -12.53 5.09 0.05
CA LEU A 104 -11.49 5.98 0.57
C LEU A 104 -11.06 7.03 -0.48
N ASP A 105 -10.85 8.26 -0.01
CA ASP A 105 -10.45 9.35 -0.89
C ASP A 105 -8.96 9.24 -1.31
N SER A 106 -8.61 9.90 -2.42
CA SER A 106 -7.22 9.91 -2.91
C SER A 106 -6.23 10.60 -1.96
N LYS A 107 -6.72 11.32 -0.94
CA LYS A 107 -5.90 12.04 0.04
C LYS A 107 -5.62 11.18 1.29
N PHE A 108 -6.38 10.12 1.51
CA PHE A 108 -6.34 9.26 2.69
C PHE A 108 -4.92 8.75 2.94
N ALA A 109 -4.29 8.16 1.94
CA ALA A 109 -2.94 7.60 2.06
C ALA A 109 -1.91 8.63 2.53
N ARG A 110 -2.04 9.89 2.07
CA ARG A 110 -1.15 10.98 2.49
C ARG A 110 -1.43 11.40 3.94
N LYS A 111 -2.71 11.57 4.31
CA LYS A 111 -3.10 11.92 5.69
C LYS A 111 -2.64 10.83 6.67
N TRP A 112 -2.88 9.57 6.33
CA TRP A 112 -2.47 8.41 7.13
C TRP A 112 -0.98 8.41 7.43
N ARG A 113 -0.13 8.59 6.42
CA ARG A 113 1.33 8.66 6.60
C ARG A 113 1.82 9.81 7.48
N LEU A 114 1.08 10.91 7.51
CA LEU A 114 1.46 12.10 8.28
C LEU A 114 0.95 12.04 9.73
N SER A 115 -0.08 11.23 10.01
CA SER A 115 -0.78 11.25 11.30
C SER A 115 -0.65 9.96 12.10
N CYS A 116 -0.48 8.80 11.45
CA CYS A 116 -0.42 7.54 12.16
C CYS A 116 0.91 7.42 12.95
N PRO A 117 0.84 7.12 14.26
CA PRO A 117 2.02 7.13 15.12
C PRO A 117 2.93 5.93 14.83
N LEU A 118 4.24 6.16 14.94
CA LEU A 118 5.22 5.08 14.89
C LEU A 118 5.33 4.42 16.27
N ARG A 119 5.47 3.10 16.31
CA ARG A 119 5.82 2.39 17.54
C ARG A 119 7.24 2.76 17.93
N CYS A 120 7.42 3.85 18.66
CA CYS A 120 8.71 4.27 19.18
C CYS A 120 9.14 3.27 20.26
N GLY A 121 9.99 2.31 19.90
CA GLY A 121 10.39 1.16 20.73
C GLY A 121 11.31 1.49 21.90
N LEU A 122 11.30 2.71 22.43
CA LEU A 122 12.01 3.03 23.66
C LEU A 122 10.99 3.22 24.78
N PRO A 123 11.21 2.61 25.96
CA PRO A 123 10.46 3.02 27.14
C PRO A 123 10.67 4.53 27.25
N ARG A 124 9.56 5.30 27.19
CA ARG A 124 9.51 6.65 27.74
C ARG A 124 9.98 6.49 29.19
N MET A 125 11.28 6.68 29.42
CA MET A 125 11.77 6.99 30.74
C MET A 125 11.06 8.29 31.06
N SER A 126 9.96 8.18 31.80
CA SER A 126 9.34 9.31 32.46
C SER A 126 10.43 9.85 33.37
N SER A 127 11.19 10.81 32.84
CA SER A 127 12.21 11.51 33.59
C SER A 127 11.49 12.42 34.57
N LYS A 128 10.92 11.81 35.62
CA LYS A 128 10.61 12.46 36.88
C LYS A 128 11.94 12.68 37.59
N ARG A 129 12.79 13.54 37.02
CA ARG A 129 13.84 14.21 37.78
C ARG A 129 13.74 15.69 37.45
N HIS A 130 13.17 16.42 38.41
CA HIS A 130 13.54 17.81 38.63
C HIS A 130 15.03 17.85 38.97
N THR A 131 15.88 17.99 37.96
CA THR A 131 17.25 18.47 38.15
C THR A 131 17.68 19.15 36.85
N LEU A 132 18.30 20.32 37.00
CA LEU A 132 18.70 21.28 35.98
C LEU A 132 19.48 20.67 34.80
N PRO A 133 19.48 21.32 33.61
CA PRO A 133 20.09 20.76 32.39
C PRO A 133 21.61 20.64 32.50
N PRO A 134 22.23 19.49 32.16
CA PRO A 134 23.65 19.44 31.84
C PRO A 134 23.82 19.77 30.37
N THR A 135 24.28 20.99 30.10
CA THR A 135 24.92 21.36 28.84
C THR A 135 26.19 20.51 28.69
N LEU A 136 26.13 19.44 27.89
CA LEU A 136 27.30 18.73 27.39
C LEU A 136 27.31 18.84 25.86
N PRO A 137 28.28 19.56 25.26
CA PRO A 137 28.48 19.56 23.81
C PRO A 137 29.34 18.33 23.43
N GLY A 138 28.89 17.52 22.48
CA GLY A 138 29.79 16.62 21.74
C GLY A 138 29.64 15.11 21.94
N LEU A 139 28.43 14.58 22.11
CA LEU A 139 28.16 13.17 21.78
C LEU A 139 26.97 13.10 20.83
N ASP A 140 27.30 12.87 19.56
CA ASP A 140 26.39 12.72 18.43
C ASP A 140 25.44 11.54 18.65
N PHE A 141 24.30 11.79 19.31
CA PHE A 141 23.12 10.92 19.26
C PHE A 141 22.21 11.25 18.07
N THR A 142 22.65 12.13 17.16
CA THR A 142 21.90 12.52 15.97
C THR A 142 22.11 11.53 14.84
N GLN A 143 21.56 10.32 15.00
CA GLN A 143 21.08 9.46 13.92
C GLN A 143 20.41 8.21 14.51
N GLN A 144 19.31 8.41 15.24
CA GLN A 144 18.23 7.43 15.10
C GLN A 144 17.84 7.47 13.62
N PRO A 145 17.88 6.35 12.87
CA PRO A 145 17.39 6.37 11.50
C PRO A 145 15.97 6.94 11.56
N GLN A 146 15.70 8.02 10.82
CA GLN A 146 14.34 8.51 10.64
C GLN A 146 13.55 7.37 10.03
N GLN A 147 12.92 6.57 10.89
CA GLN A 147 12.00 5.53 10.50
C GLN A 147 10.83 6.25 9.87
N PHE A 148 10.83 6.34 8.53
CA PHE A 148 9.72 6.96 7.83
C PHE A 148 8.51 6.04 7.96
N HIS A 149 7.33 6.64 8.14
CA HIS A 149 6.07 5.90 8.29
C HIS A 149 5.81 4.90 7.16
N ILE A 150 6.26 5.23 5.95
CA ILE A 150 6.14 4.38 4.77
C ILE A 150 6.75 2.99 4.93
N ASP A 151 7.76 2.84 5.78
CA ASP A 151 8.49 1.57 5.98
C ASP A 151 8.23 0.93 7.35
N SER A 152 7.62 1.67 8.27
CA SER A 152 7.62 1.33 9.70
C SER A 152 6.28 0.79 10.21
N VAL A 153 5.17 1.09 9.51
CA VAL A 153 3.84 0.61 9.86
C VAL A 153 3.30 -0.22 8.71
N SER A 154 2.98 -1.48 9.00
CA SER A 154 2.48 -2.37 7.97
C SER A 154 1.06 -1.96 7.54
N PRO A 155 0.77 -1.94 6.23
CA PRO A 155 -0.45 -1.32 5.71
C PRO A 155 -1.72 -2.15 5.99
N GLU A 156 -1.60 -3.41 6.45
CA GLU A 156 -2.75 -4.22 6.85
C GLU A 156 -3.49 -3.64 8.08
N LEU A 157 -2.89 -2.68 8.78
CA LEU A 157 -3.58 -1.88 9.80
C LEU A 157 -4.80 -1.15 9.22
N ILE A 158 -4.74 -0.71 7.95
CA ILE A 158 -5.87 -0.05 7.28
C ILE A 158 -7.04 -1.03 7.13
N VAL A 159 -6.74 -2.29 6.79
CA VAL A 159 -7.73 -3.37 6.72
C VAL A 159 -8.31 -3.67 8.10
N LEU A 160 -7.46 -3.78 9.13
CA LEU A 160 -7.92 -3.99 10.51
C LEU A 160 -8.89 -2.88 10.93
N ALA A 161 -8.55 -1.61 10.69
CA ALA A 161 -9.39 -0.49 11.05
C ALA A 161 -10.74 -0.51 10.32
N ALA A 162 -10.76 -0.84 9.02
CA ALA A 162 -12.01 -0.96 8.27
C ALA A 162 -12.89 -2.11 8.78
N LEU A 163 -12.32 -3.27 9.12
CA LEU A 163 -13.04 -4.39 9.73
C LEU A 163 -13.64 -4.01 11.09
N VAL A 164 -12.87 -3.30 11.92
CA VAL A 164 -13.36 -2.81 13.22
C VAL A 164 -14.52 -1.85 13.00
N ILE A 165 -14.42 -0.87 12.10
CA ILE A 165 -15.52 0.05 11.79
C ILE A 165 -16.77 -0.71 11.32
N ALA A 166 -16.61 -1.69 10.43
CA ALA A 166 -17.71 -2.49 9.92
C ALA A 166 -18.39 -3.31 11.03
N ALA A 167 -17.60 -4.02 11.85
CA ALA A 167 -18.12 -4.78 12.98
C ALA A 167 -18.83 -3.87 13.99
N LYS A 168 -18.22 -2.73 14.33
CA LYS A 168 -18.82 -1.71 15.19
C LYS A 168 -20.11 -1.13 14.61
N PHE A 169 -20.29 -1.15 13.30
CA PHE A 169 -21.51 -0.68 12.65
C PHE A 169 -22.62 -1.74 12.65
N THR A 170 -22.27 -3.02 12.48
CA THR A 170 -23.23 -4.13 12.37
C THR A 170 -23.58 -4.79 13.70
N GLU A 171 -22.70 -4.70 14.70
CA GLU A 171 -22.83 -5.37 16.00
C GLU A 171 -23.07 -4.38 17.14
N ASP A 172 -23.96 -4.74 18.07
CA ASP A 172 -24.34 -3.91 19.23
C ASP A 172 -23.26 -3.83 20.34
N PRO A 173 -22.57 -4.92 20.74
CA PRO A 173 -21.49 -4.81 21.72
C PRO A 173 -20.20 -4.26 21.09
N GLN A 174 -19.73 -3.13 21.63
CA GLN A 174 -18.50 -2.48 21.19
C GLN A 174 -17.34 -2.84 22.13
N GLU A 175 -16.41 -3.66 21.65
CA GLU A 175 -15.20 -3.98 22.41
C GLU A 175 -14.23 -2.78 22.39
N PRO A 176 -13.36 -2.63 23.41
CA PRO A 176 -12.39 -1.55 23.43
C PRO A 176 -11.33 -1.74 22.32
N THR A 177 -10.75 -0.67 21.80
CA THR A 177 -9.70 -0.72 20.75
C THR A 177 -8.56 -1.70 21.06
N GLN A 178 -8.19 -1.82 22.35
CA GLN A 178 -7.16 -2.75 22.81
C GLN A 178 -7.52 -4.22 22.55
N TYR A 179 -8.80 -4.58 22.64
CA TYR A 179 -9.28 -5.92 22.31
C TYR A 179 -8.99 -6.25 20.85
N TYR A 180 -9.36 -5.38 19.90
CA TYR A 180 -9.13 -5.64 18.47
C TYR A 180 -7.64 -5.74 18.12
N CYS A 181 -6.80 -4.87 18.69
CA CYS A 181 -5.34 -4.95 18.52
C CYS A 181 -4.79 -6.30 18.99
N ARG A 182 -5.27 -6.83 20.11
CA ARG A 182 -4.81 -8.10 20.68
C ARG A 182 -5.43 -9.31 20.01
N ALA A 183 -6.75 -9.36 19.93
CA ALA A 183 -7.51 -10.50 19.43
C ALA A 183 -7.40 -10.66 17.92
N TRP A 184 -7.49 -9.57 17.14
CA TRP A 184 -7.47 -9.65 15.68
C TRP A 184 -6.08 -9.33 15.14
N GLY A 185 -5.42 -8.31 15.70
CA GLY A 185 -4.10 -7.85 15.28
C GLY A 185 -2.91 -8.52 15.96
N ARG A 186 -3.13 -9.40 16.95
CA ARG A 186 -2.08 -10.11 17.70
C ARG A 186 -0.98 -9.20 18.29
N ASP A 187 -1.39 -8.04 18.79
CA ASP A 187 -0.52 -7.00 19.36
C ASP A 187 0.55 -6.44 18.39
N MET A 188 0.35 -6.64 17.08
CA MET A 188 1.22 -6.09 16.03
C MET A 188 1.14 -4.57 15.95
N TRP A 189 -0.02 -4.00 16.23
CA TRP A 189 -0.27 -2.56 16.20
C TRP A 189 -0.76 -2.05 17.55
N SER A 190 -0.40 -0.81 17.89
CA SER A 190 -0.90 -0.19 19.12
C SER A 190 -2.35 0.28 18.95
N HIS A 191 -3.08 0.40 20.05
CA HIS A 191 -4.43 0.98 20.04
C HIS A 191 -4.42 2.45 19.58
N GLU A 192 -3.31 3.18 19.77
CA GLU A 192 -3.15 4.54 19.25
C GLU A 192 -3.10 4.55 17.72
N GLN A 193 -2.35 3.62 17.12
CA GLN A 193 -2.30 3.44 15.66
C GLN A 193 -3.67 3.07 15.08
N LEU A 194 -4.39 2.16 15.75
CA LEU A 194 -5.73 1.76 15.35
C LEU A 194 -6.71 2.93 15.44
N ASN A 195 -6.78 3.64 16.58
CA ASN A 195 -7.67 4.79 16.78
C ASN A 195 -7.44 5.90 15.74
N VAL A 196 -6.18 6.23 15.44
CA VAL A 196 -5.87 7.25 14.42
C VAL A 196 -6.31 6.77 13.04
N THR A 197 -6.09 5.50 12.70
CA THR A 197 -6.48 4.94 11.41
C THR A 197 -8.01 4.90 11.27
N GLU A 198 -8.74 4.47 12.30
CA GLU A 198 -10.21 4.49 12.33
C GLU A 198 -10.74 5.91 12.10
N ARG A 199 -10.22 6.89 12.84
CA ARG A 199 -10.61 8.29 12.68
C ARG A 199 -10.39 8.78 11.25
N LEU A 200 -9.24 8.48 10.64
CA LEU A 200 -8.94 8.93 9.28
C LEU A 200 -9.82 8.28 8.22
N ILE A 201 -10.19 7.01 8.41
CA ILE A 201 -11.17 6.33 7.54
C ILE A 201 -12.52 7.05 7.67
N MET A 202 -13.00 7.28 8.91
CA MET A 202 -14.27 7.95 9.15
C MET A 202 -14.29 9.38 8.60
N GLU A 203 -13.21 10.15 8.76
CA GLU A 203 -13.07 11.48 8.16
C GLU A 203 -13.05 11.42 6.62
N SER A 204 -12.45 10.38 6.02
CA SER A 204 -12.47 10.21 4.56
C SER A 204 -13.85 9.89 4.01
N LEU A 205 -14.73 9.28 4.81
CA LEU A 205 -16.10 8.93 4.45
C LEU A 205 -17.12 10.02 4.82
N ASP A 206 -16.66 11.17 5.32
CA ASP A 206 -17.51 12.19 5.96
C ASP A 206 -18.44 11.62 7.04
N TYR A 207 -18.00 10.57 7.75
CA TYR A 207 -18.76 9.82 8.75
C TYR A 207 -20.06 9.17 8.21
N ARG A 208 -20.15 8.89 6.90
CA ARG A 208 -21.32 8.27 6.26
C ARG A 208 -21.07 6.82 5.90
N ILE A 209 -21.28 5.91 6.85
CA ILE A 209 -21.20 4.45 6.60
C ILE A 209 -22.50 3.90 6.00
N LEU A 210 -23.65 4.38 6.46
CA LEU A 210 -24.97 3.84 6.07
C LEU A 210 -25.19 3.70 4.55
N PRO A 211 -24.76 4.65 3.69
CA PRO A 211 -24.91 4.48 2.23
C PRO A 211 -24.11 3.30 1.65
N LEU A 212 -23.03 2.89 2.33
CA LEU A 212 -22.20 1.74 1.93
C LEU A 212 -22.81 0.41 2.35
N TYR A 213 -23.69 0.44 3.37
CA TYR A 213 -24.45 -0.73 3.82
C TYR A 213 -25.77 -0.87 3.05
N ASN A 214 -25.64 -0.91 1.72
CA ASN A 214 -26.74 -1.23 0.80
C ASN A 214 -26.60 -2.68 0.34
N GLU A 215 -27.70 -3.41 0.27
CA GLU A 215 -27.74 -4.82 -0.17
C GLU A 215 -27.05 -5.06 -1.52
N GLU A 216 -27.21 -4.16 -2.50
CA GLU A 216 -26.55 -4.25 -3.80
C GLU A 216 -25.02 -4.16 -3.66
N CYS A 217 -24.51 -3.16 -2.93
CA CYS A 217 -23.07 -2.99 -2.72
C CYS A 217 -22.46 -4.17 -1.93
N ILE A 218 -23.17 -4.65 -0.91
CA ILE A 218 -22.72 -5.78 -0.08
C ILE A 218 -22.68 -7.07 -0.90
N THR A 219 -23.73 -7.35 -1.68
CA THR A 219 -23.78 -8.56 -2.51
C THR A 219 -22.74 -8.55 -3.63
N ASP A 220 -22.53 -7.42 -4.29
CA ASP A 220 -21.47 -7.26 -5.30
C ASP A 220 -20.08 -7.51 -4.70
N ALA A 221 -19.79 -6.91 -3.53
CA ALA A 221 -18.53 -7.13 -2.84
C ALA A 221 -18.33 -8.61 -2.43
N MET A 222 -19.40 -9.31 -2.03
CA MET A 222 -19.33 -10.75 -1.72
C MET A 222 -19.01 -11.58 -2.96
N VAL A 223 -19.57 -11.26 -4.12
CA VAL A 223 -19.25 -11.92 -5.39
C VAL A 223 -17.78 -11.70 -5.75
N ASP A 224 -17.29 -10.47 -5.64
CA ASP A 224 -15.90 -10.15 -5.94
C ASP A 224 -14.91 -10.86 -5.00
N MET A 225 -15.23 -10.96 -3.70
CA MET A 225 -14.45 -11.74 -2.74
C MET A 225 -14.40 -13.23 -3.10
N GLN A 226 -15.49 -13.81 -3.63
CA GLN A 226 -15.51 -15.20 -4.08
C GLN A 226 -14.70 -15.39 -5.36
N LEU A 227 -14.81 -14.47 -6.32
CA LEU A 227 -14.04 -14.51 -7.56
C LEU A 227 -12.53 -14.35 -7.31
N ALA A 228 -12.14 -13.55 -6.34
CA ALA A 228 -10.73 -13.37 -5.95
C ALA A 228 -10.07 -14.68 -5.48
N ALA A 229 -10.81 -15.64 -4.94
CA ALA A 229 -10.28 -16.97 -4.59
C ALA A 229 -10.00 -17.85 -5.82
N GLN A 230 -10.64 -17.56 -6.96
CA GLN A 230 -10.55 -18.35 -8.19
C GLN A 230 -9.50 -17.82 -9.17
N GLU A 231 -9.10 -16.54 -9.04
CA GLU A 231 -8.03 -15.99 -9.88
C GLU A 231 -6.70 -16.70 -9.56
N PRO A 232 -6.07 -17.40 -10.53
CA PRO A 232 -4.74 -17.92 -10.32
C PRO A 232 -3.76 -16.76 -10.13
N PRO A 233 -2.65 -16.95 -9.38
CA PRO A 233 -1.65 -15.92 -9.15
C PRO A 233 -1.22 -15.26 -10.48
N ARG A 234 -1.37 -13.94 -10.58
CA ARG A 234 -1.09 -13.17 -11.81
C ARG A 234 0.36 -13.31 -12.29
N ASP A 235 1.26 -13.81 -11.45
CA ASP A 235 2.66 -14.09 -11.76
C ASP A 235 2.89 -15.22 -12.80
N LEU A 236 1.86 -16.01 -13.12
CA LEU A 236 1.95 -17.05 -14.15
C LEU A 236 1.45 -16.62 -15.54
N ARG A 237 0.94 -15.40 -15.70
CA ARG A 237 0.74 -14.80 -17.02
C ARG A 237 2.07 -14.32 -17.57
N GLN A 238 2.98 -15.26 -17.86
CA GLN A 238 4.05 -15.02 -18.81
C GLN A 238 3.39 -14.51 -20.09
N THR A 239 3.73 -13.29 -20.48
CA THR A 239 3.58 -12.81 -21.85
C THR A 239 4.39 -13.74 -22.74
N THR A 240 3.77 -14.82 -23.20
CA THR A 240 4.24 -15.50 -24.39
C THR A 240 4.23 -14.46 -25.51
N PRO A 241 5.39 -14.15 -26.12
CA PRO A 241 5.40 -13.32 -27.33
C PRO A 241 4.45 -13.97 -28.34
N PRO A 242 3.66 -13.20 -29.12
CA PRO A 242 2.91 -13.79 -30.20
C PRO A 242 3.92 -14.44 -31.16
N GLU A 243 3.92 -15.77 -31.22
CA GLU A 243 4.53 -16.49 -32.33
C GLU A 243 3.78 -16.03 -33.59
N SER A 244 4.49 -15.28 -34.42
CA SER A 244 4.04 -14.86 -35.74
C SER A 244 3.89 -16.10 -36.62
N ILE A 245 2.69 -16.67 -36.64
CA ILE A 245 2.30 -17.63 -37.68
C ILE A 245 1.88 -16.81 -38.90
N TYR A 246 2.69 -16.90 -39.95
CA TYR A 246 2.31 -16.50 -41.30
C TYR A 246 1.18 -17.42 -41.80
N GLY A 247 0.07 -16.83 -42.24
CA GLY A 247 -1.05 -17.52 -42.90
C GLY A 247 -2.35 -16.74 -42.67
N ASP A 248 -2.65 -15.75 -43.51
CA ASP A 248 -3.49 -15.85 -44.71
C ASP A 248 -5.01 -15.78 -44.39
N ASP A 249 -5.58 -14.65 -44.80
CA ASP A 249 -6.98 -14.27 -45.03
C ASP A 249 -8.12 -14.87 -44.17
N ALA A 250 -8.70 -14.04 -43.28
CA ALA A 250 -10.14 -13.73 -43.26
C ALA A 250 -10.48 -12.73 -42.13
N GLN A 251 -11.24 -11.70 -42.50
CA GLN A 251 -11.64 -10.58 -41.66
C GLN A 251 -12.58 -10.97 -40.51
N VAL A 252 -12.22 -10.63 -39.27
CA VAL A 252 -13.18 -10.28 -38.22
C VAL A 252 -12.65 -9.07 -37.47
N PHE A 253 -13.16 -7.90 -37.85
CA PHE A 253 -12.88 -6.62 -37.21
C PHE A 253 -13.70 -6.54 -35.91
N VAL A 254 -13.05 -6.68 -34.75
CA VAL A 254 -13.67 -6.36 -33.45
C VAL A 254 -13.13 -4.99 -33.02
N PRO A 255 -13.95 -3.92 -33.00
CA PRO A 255 -13.54 -2.62 -32.47
C PRO A 255 -13.37 -2.69 -30.95
N SER A 256 -12.14 -2.88 -30.48
CA SER A 256 -11.78 -2.67 -29.06
C SER A 256 -11.17 -1.27 -28.89
N HIS A 257 -12.01 -0.29 -28.59
CA HIS A 257 -11.58 1.01 -28.11
C HIS A 257 -11.54 1.03 -26.58
N CYS A 258 -10.37 1.31 -26.00
CA CYS A 258 -10.13 2.47 -25.12
C CYS A 258 -8.94 2.23 -24.17
N ARG A 259 -7.76 2.77 -24.51
CA ARG A 259 -7.05 3.84 -23.77
C ARG A 259 -5.58 3.90 -24.20
N SER A 260 -5.32 4.67 -25.25
CA SER A 260 -3.98 5.23 -25.48
C SER A 260 -3.96 6.65 -24.94
N LYS A 261 -3.44 6.81 -23.73
CA LYS A 261 -2.92 8.10 -23.25
C LYS A 261 -1.49 8.22 -23.74
N THR A 262 -1.22 9.13 -24.68
CA THR A 262 0.00 9.96 -24.74
C THR A 262 0.05 10.72 -26.06
N MET A 263 -0.04 12.04 -26.00
CA MET A 263 0.73 13.00 -26.81
C MET A 263 0.49 14.39 -26.18
N SER A 264 1.32 14.77 -25.23
CA SER A 264 1.46 16.17 -24.84
C SER A 264 2.55 16.76 -25.73
N THR A 265 2.17 17.67 -26.62
CA THR A 265 3.08 18.50 -27.39
C THR A 265 3.66 19.59 -26.48
N GLY A 266 4.74 19.26 -25.78
CA GLY A 266 5.58 20.22 -25.08
C GLY A 266 6.51 20.93 -26.07
N LYS A 267 6.22 22.20 -26.37
CA LYS A 267 7.12 23.10 -27.09
C LYS A 267 8.15 23.62 -26.09
N ALA A 268 9.39 23.16 -26.19
CA ALA A 268 10.50 23.66 -25.38
C ALA A 268 10.82 25.11 -25.80
N ILE A 269 10.64 26.05 -24.87
CA ILE A 269 11.21 27.40 -24.98
C ILE A 269 12.43 27.43 -24.07
N VAL A 270 13.60 27.48 -24.71
CA VAL A 270 14.87 27.80 -24.08
C VAL A 270 14.84 29.30 -23.75
N GLY A 271 14.77 29.63 -22.47
CA GLY A 271 14.88 30.99 -21.95
C GLY A 271 15.94 31.04 -20.86
N PHE A 272 17.04 31.74 -21.16
CA PHE A 272 18.17 31.97 -20.26
C PHE A 272 17.74 32.71 -19.00
N GLY A 273 18.43 32.42 -17.89
CA GLY A 273 18.07 32.86 -16.55
C GLY A 273 17.99 34.37 -16.32
N ASN A 274 17.28 34.73 -15.26
CA ASN A 274 17.84 35.49 -14.15
C ASN A 274 16.86 35.45 -12.97
N THR A 275 17.45 35.31 -11.78
CA THR A 275 16.89 35.53 -10.45
C THR A 275 16.08 36.83 -10.35
N LEU A 276 15.04 36.86 -9.50
CA LEU A 276 14.82 37.84 -8.42
C LEU A 276 13.44 37.64 -7.74
N THR A 277 13.49 37.38 -6.43
CA THR A 277 12.59 37.76 -5.31
C THR A 277 11.07 37.98 -5.50
N PRO A 278 10.20 37.42 -4.64
CA PRO A 278 8.84 37.90 -4.45
C PRO A 278 8.81 39.05 -3.41
N THR A 279 8.23 40.19 -3.77
CA THR A 279 7.99 41.33 -2.87
C THR A 279 6.48 41.59 -2.73
N ASP A 280 6.16 42.02 -1.52
CA ASP A 280 4.87 42.22 -0.84
C ASP A 280 3.73 43.02 -1.51
N THR A 281 2.56 42.68 -0.97
CA THR A 281 1.27 43.40 -0.80
C THR A 281 1.36 44.92 -0.59
N PRO A 282 0.36 45.68 -1.07
CA PRO A 282 -0.56 46.44 -0.19
C PRO A 282 -2.03 46.36 -0.70
N GLY A 283 -3.12 46.58 0.04
CA GLY A 283 -3.36 47.27 1.31
C GLY A 283 -4.05 48.63 1.10
N ALA A 284 -5.40 48.71 1.20
CA ALA A 284 -6.28 49.86 1.54
C ALA A 284 -7.71 49.64 0.93
N GLU A 285 -8.77 49.41 1.71
CA GLU A 285 -9.65 50.42 2.38
C GLU A 285 -10.40 51.32 1.36
N THR A 286 -11.69 51.65 1.39
CA THR A 286 -12.72 51.79 2.45
C THR A 286 -14.08 52.04 1.73
N SER A 287 -15.23 51.69 2.32
CA SER A 287 -16.44 52.57 2.39
C SER A 287 -17.67 51.91 3.07
N ARG A 288 -17.92 52.38 4.32
CA ARG A 288 -19.17 52.71 5.04
C ARG A 288 -20.55 52.11 4.64
N ALA A 289 -21.28 51.63 5.66
CA ALA A 289 -22.62 52.09 6.09
C ALA A 289 -22.96 51.46 7.46
N THR A 290 -22.88 52.19 8.58
CA THR A 290 -23.95 52.97 9.27
C THR A 290 -25.01 52.12 9.97
N THR A 291 -24.92 52.10 11.30
CA THR A 291 -25.83 51.57 12.33
C THR A 291 -27.20 52.25 12.33
N PRO A 292 -28.23 51.58 12.89
CA PRO A 292 -28.95 52.23 13.99
C PRO A 292 -29.22 51.29 15.17
N ARG A 293 -29.21 51.90 16.36
CA ARG A 293 -29.69 51.35 17.64
C ARG A 293 -31.23 51.33 17.62
N PRO A 294 -31.89 50.49 18.43
CA PRO A 294 -32.52 51.08 19.61
C PRO A 294 -32.43 50.22 20.88
N SER A 295 -32.69 50.95 21.95
CA SER A 295 -32.74 50.65 23.37
C SER A 295 -33.94 49.81 23.81
N GLY A 296 -33.72 49.04 24.89
CA GLY A 296 -34.60 49.06 26.07
C GLY A 296 -35.52 47.86 26.29
N GLY A 297 -35.47 47.32 27.51
CA GLY A 297 -36.67 46.87 28.20
C GLY A 297 -36.70 45.41 28.66
N HIS A 298 -36.47 45.24 29.97
CA HIS A 298 -37.26 44.44 30.91
C HIS A 298 -37.59 42.96 30.64
N GLY A 299 -37.28 42.12 31.63
CA GLY A 299 -38.06 40.91 31.91
C GLY A 299 -37.38 39.87 32.80
N ASP A 300 -37.21 40.18 34.09
CA ASP A 300 -37.15 39.16 35.15
C ASP A 300 -38.50 38.42 35.22
N TYR A 301 -38.53 37.08 35.32
CA TYR A 301 -39.34 36.34 36.30
C TYR A 301 -39.25 34.80 36.16
N PHE A 302 -38.97 34.16 37.31
CA PHE A 302 -39.38 32.82 37.81
C PHE A 302 -38.93 31.56 37.05
N ASP A 303 -38.19 30.60 37.63
CA ASP A 303 -38.19 29.94 38.96
C ASP A 303 -39.34 28.92 39.18
N GLN A 304 -38.91 27.71 39.56
CA GLN A 304 -39.59 26.60 40.26
C GLN A 304 -40.54 25.60 39.55
N ALA A 305 -40.02 24.36 39.48
CA ALA A 305 -40.39 23.19 40.30
C ALA A 305 -41.46 22.17 39.84
N SER A 306 -41.22 20.94 40.34
CA SER A 306 -42.06 19.72 40.41
C SER A 306 -41.77 18.72 39.29
N THR A 307 -41.44 17.45 39.52
CA THR A 307 -41.69 16.55 40.66
C THR A 307 -40.58 15.49 40.72
#